data_AF-A0A2N0QWV6-F1
#
_entry.id   AF-A0A2N0QWV6-F1
#
_cell.length_a   1.000
_cell.length_b   1.000
_cell.length_c   1.000
_cell.angle_alpha   90.00
_cell.angle_beta   90.00
_cell.angle_gamma   90.00
#
_symmetry.space_group_name_H-M   'P 1'
#
loop_
_entity.id
_entity.type
_entity.pdbx_description
1 polymer ?
#
loop_
_entity_poly.entity_id
_entity_poly.type
_entity_poly.pdbx_seq_one_letter_code
_entity_poly.pdbx_strand_id
1 'polypeptide(L)'
;MKYFNDKEAILLNLEDNTEKELLKKLGRKNKPQVVIIDGPDGTEKSTIVENMIKRLEEKNSLKIIFNKFKRKRNDDKRFEKPLKEYEWLFRKQVVEEINKRIVEFMDEDIIILDKSPYCEYFYQKTKSFDRGYITPYRNHKMEKEIFKYKDIIDNAIIIFLENKECWNNYIERETKKSNKGHKTSYETLNEEEYMDMNTSYHCVLFEDKNIRFILPFEEEIEDILVNGRR
;
A
#
# COMPACT_ATOMS: atom_id res chain seq x y z
N MET A 1 -10.13 -11.83 21.20
CA MET A 1 -8.72 -11.42 21.37
C MET A 1 -7.96 -11.82 20.11
N LYS A 2 -7.23 -10.89 19.49
CA LYS A 2 -6.41 -11.17 18.32
C LYS A 2 -5.00 -11.47 18.81
N TYR A 3 -4.46 -12.62 18.44
CA TYR A 3 -3.11 -13.02 18.82
C TYR A 3 -2.16 -12.68 17.69
N PHE A 4 -1.25 -11.74 17.93
CA PHE A 4 -0.12 -11.46 17.06
C PHE A 4 1.02 -12.41 17.42
N ASN A 5 1.68 -12.98 16.42
CA ASN A 5 2.95 -13.66 16.68
C ASN A 5 4.07 -12.62 16.92
N ASP A 6 5.24 -13.05 17.40
CA ASP A 6 6.34 -12.14 17.75
C ASP A 6 6.74 -11.19 16.60
N LYS A 7 6.72 -11.70 15.35
CA LYS A 7 7.07 -10.96 14.14
C LYS A 7 6.02 -9.93 13.76
N GLU A 8 4.76 -10.19 14.07
CA GLU A 8 3.69 -9.20 13.91
C GLU A 8 3.70 -8.19 15.06
N ALA A 9 3.89 -8.67 16.29
CA ALA A 9 3.85 -7.87 17.50
C ALA A 9 4.94 -6.80 17.51
N ILE A 10 6.14 -7.10 16.98
CA ILE A 10 7.24 -6.11 16.94
C ILE A 10 6.92 -4.90 16.07
N LEU A 11 5.95 -4.99 15.15
CA LEU A 11 5.52 -3.87 14.32
C LEU A 11 4.47 -2.98 15.01
N LEU A 12 3.93 -3.39 16.16
CA LEU A 12 2.95 -2.61 16.93
C LEU A 12 3.63 -1.52 17.75
N ASN A 13 2.89 -0.47 18.11
CA ASN A 13 3.35 0.51 19.09
C ASN A 13 3.22 -0.08 20.51
N LEU A 14 4.27 -0.77 20.97
CA LEU A 14 4.32 -1.45 22.26
C LEU A 14 4.87 -0.50 23.35
N GLU A 15 4.59 -0.81 24.61
CA GLU A 15 5.27 -0.15 25.73
C GLU A 15 6.77 -0.50 25.74
N ASP A 16 7.62 0.46 26.13
CA ASP A 16 9.09 0.34 26.09
C ASP A 16 9.63 -0.96 26.66
N ASN A 17 9.10 -1.42 27.80
CA ASN A 17 9.57 -2.65 28.45
C ASN A 17 9.19 -3.89 27.63
N THR A 18 7.97 -3.95 27.11
CA THR A 18 7.50 -5.03 26.25
C THR A 18 8.27 -5.06 24.93
N GLU A 19 8.53 -3.90 24.33
CA GLU A 19 9.33 -3.80 23.10
C GLU A 19 10.76 -4.30 23.33
N LYS A 20 11.42 -3.88 24.42
CA LYS A 20 12.78 -4.33 24.76
C LYS A 20 12.86 -5.84 24.96
N GLU A 21 11.89 -6.44 25.65
CA GLU A 21 11.84 -7.89 25.83
C GLU A 21 11.65 -8.63 24.51
N LEU A 22 10.75 -8.13 23.66
CA LEU A 22 10.49 -8.72 22.35
C LEU A 22 11.69 -8.58 21.40
N LEU A 23 12.36 -7.43 21.38
CA LEU A 23 13.60 -7.21 20.64
C LEU A 23 14.69 -8.18 21.06
N LYS A 24 14.87 -8.37 22.37
CA LYS A 24 15.84 -9.34 22.92
C LYS A 24 15.49 -10.77 22.48
N LYS A 25 14.21 -11.16 22.54
CA LYS A 25 13.73 -12.47 22.09
C LYS A 25 13.99 -12.70 20.60
N LEU A 26 13.81 -11.65 19.78
CA LEU A 26 14.04 -11.68 18.34
C LEU A 26 15.50 -11.49 17.93
N GLY A 27 16.41 -11.22 18.88
CA GLY A 27 17.82 -10.96 18.58
C GLY A 27 18.05 -9.65 17.81
N ARG A 28 17.15 -8.67 17.95
CA ARG A 28 17.19 -7.39 17.23
C ARG A 28 17.61 -6.26 18.15
N LYS A 29 18.35 -5.29 17.60
CA LYS A 29 18.71 -4.06 18.31
C LYS A 29 17.58 -3.04 18.29
N ASN A 30 16.93 -2.92 17.13
CA ASN A 30 15.90 -1.91 16.86
C ASN A 30 14.67 -2.57 16.25
N LYS A 31 13.52 -1.93 16.49
CA LYS A 31 12.25 -2.26 15.86
C LYS A 31 12.27 -1.89 14.37
N PRO A 32 11.75 -2.75 13.47
CA PRO A 32 11.60 -2.40 12.06
C PRO A 32 10.64 -1.23 11.86
N GLN A 33 11.00 -0.28 10.99
CA GLN A 33 10.13 0.79 10.56
C GLN A 33 9.28 0.36 9.37
N VAL A 34 7.95 0.48 9.50
CA VAL A 34 7.03 0.24 8.39
C VAL A 34 6.78 1.54 7.64
N VAL A 35 6.99 1.50 6.33
CA VAL A 35 6.83 2.63 5.42
C VAL A 35 5.85 2.21 4.33
N ILE A 36 4.79 2.97 4.13
CA ILE A 36 3.81 2.73 3.08
C ILE A 36 3.98 3.82 2.04
N ILE A 37 4.15 3.41 0.79
CA ILE A 37 4.15 4.32 -0.34
C ILE A 37 2.80 4.20 -1.02
N ASP A 38 2.09 5.31 -1.10
CA ASP A 38 0.81 5.40 -1.78
C ASP A 38 0.77 6.62 -2.71
N GLY A 39 -0.26 6.68 -3.54
CA GLY A 39 -0.47 7.77 -4.48
C GLY A 39 -1.24 7.31 -5.71
N PRO A 40 -1.77 8.25 -6.51
CA PRO A 40 -2.49 7.95 -7.74
C PRO A 40 -1.66 7.13 -8.73
N ASP A 41 -2.34 6.40 -9.59
CA ASP A 41 -1.68 5.71 -10.69
C ASP A 41 -1.06 6.74 -11.67
N GLY A 42 0.20 6.57 -12.06
CA GLY A 42 0.91 7.53 -12.94
C GLY A 42 1.93 8.41 -12.23
N THR A 43 2.06 8.30 -10.90
CA THR A 43 3.02 9.10 -10.09
C THR A 43 4.44 8.50 -10.01
N GLU A 44 4.78 7.50 -10.83
CA GLU A 44 6.14 6.92 -10.91
C GLU A 44 6.72 6.36 -9.59
N LYS A 45 5.86 6.04 -8.62
CA LYS A 45 6.21 5.58 -7.26
C LYS A 45 7.34 4.55 -7.22
N SER A 46 7.25 3.49 -8.01
CA SER A 46 8.23 2.40 -7.99
C SER A 46 9.64 2.89 -8.35
N THR A 47 9.75 3.79 -9.33
CA THR A 47 11.03 4.35 -9.78
C THR A 47 11.67 5.20 -8.69
N ILE A 48 10.89 6.10 -8.09
CA ILE A 48 11.33 6.98 -6.99
C ILE A 48 11.83 6.14 -5.81
N VAL A 49 11.03 5.16 -5.39
CA VAL A 49 11.37 4.28 -4.26
C VAL A 49 12.63 3.47 -4.54
N GLU A 50 12.78 2.90 -5.74
CA GLU A 50 13.98 2.15 -6.11
C GLU A 50 15.25 3.00 -6.08
N ASN A 51 15.18 4.24 -6.58
CA ASN A 51 16.32 5.16 -6.56
C ASN A 51 16.70 5.57 -5.14
N MET A 52 15.70 5.86 -4.31
CA MET A 52 15.89 6.18 -2.89
C MET A 52 16.53 5.03 -2.12
N ILE A 53 16.05 3.79 -2.31
CA ILE A 53 16.63 2.60 -1.64
C ILE A 53 18.11 2.47 -1.96
N LYS A 54 18.48 2.56 -3.25
CA LYS A 54 19.89 2.48 -3.66
C LYS A 54 20.76 3.51 -2.93
N ARG A 55 20.30 4.77 -2.86
CA ARG A 55 21.04 5.82 -2.16
C ARG A 55 21.13 5.59 -0.65
N LEU A 56 20.08 5.07 -0.03
CA LEU A 56 20.08 4.77 1.41
C LEU A 56 20.99 3.60 1.76
N GLU A 57 20.98 2.53 0.97
CA GLU A 57 21.87 1.38 1.16
C GLU A 57 23.35 1.75 0.97
N GLU A 58 23.64 2.71 0.08
CA GLU A 58 25.00 3.23 -0.14
C GLU A 58 25.49 4.14 1.00
N LYS A 59 24.60 4.98 1.56
CA LYS A 59 24.94 6.00 2.57
C LYS A 59 24.89 5.47 4.00
N ASN A 60 23.93 4.61 4.29
CA ASN A 60 23.59 4.15 5.62
C ASN A 60 23.57 2.61 5.58
N SER A 61 24.21 1.93 6.54
CA SER A 61 24.22 0.46 6.58
C SER A 61 22.85 -0.17 6.94
N LEU A 62 21.76 0.47 6.54
CA LEU A 62 20.37 0.06 6.77
C LEU A 62 20.00 -1.05 5.80
N LYS A 63 19.37 -2.10 6.32
CA LYS A 63 18.77 -3.16 5.50
C LYS A 63 17.35 -2.78 5.16
N ILE A 64 17.03 -2.69 3.88
CA ILE A 64 15.71 -2.26 3.40
C ILE A 64 15.10 -3.38 2.56
N ILE A 65 13.83 -3.71 2.83
CA ILE A 65 13.04 -4.57 1.94
C ILE A 65 11.95 -3.76 1.27
N PHE A 66 11.87 -3.84 -0.06
CA PHE A 66 10.76 -3.30 -0.83
C PHE A 66 9.79 -4.39 -1.26
N ASN A 67 8.75 -4.58 -0.46
CA ASN A 67 7.71 -5.56 -0.72
C ASN A 67 6.73 -5.01 -1.76
N LYS A 68 7.01 -5.27 -3.04
CA LYS A 68 6.15 -4.90 -4.17
C LYS A 68 4.92 -5.81 -4.27
N PHE A 69 3.80 -5.24 -4.70
CA PHE A 69 2.58 -6.00 -4.97
C PHE A 69 2.70 -6.74 -6.32
N LYS A 70 2.31 -8.03 -6.37
CA LYS A 70 2.53 -8.88 -7.57
C LYS A 70 1.27 -9.56 -8.15
N ARG A 71 0.13 -9.53 -7.46
CA ARG A 71 -1.07 -10.29 -7.85
C ARG A 71 -1.70 -9.74 -9.15
N LYS A 72 -1.97 -10.61 -10.11
CA LYS A 72 -2.62 -10.28 -11.39
C LYS A 72 -3.90 -11.06 -11.57
N ARG A 73 -4.99 -10.43 -12.00
CA ARG A 73 -6.29 -11.09 -12.23
C ARG A 73 -6.20 -12.47 -12.92
N ASN A 74 -5.35 -12.61 -13.94
CA ASN A 74 -5.17 -13.85 -14.70
C ASN A 74 -4.40 -14.99 -13.99
N ASP A 75 -3.92 -14.81 -12.76
CA ASP A 75 -3.30 -15.93 -12.02
C ASP A 75 -4.34 -17.02 -11.66
N ASP A 76 -5.64 -16.72 -11.75
CA ASP A 76 -6.72 -17.66 -11.50
C ASP A 76 -7.84 -17.47 -12.52
N LYS A 77 -8.22 -18.56 -13.20
CA LYS A 77 -9.21 -18.59 -14.29
C LYS A 77 -10.57 -18.02 -13.88
N ARG A 78 -10.93 -18.11 -12.59
CA ARG A 78 -12.20 -17.58 -12.07
C ARG A 78 -12.30 -16.06 -12.18
N PHE A 79 -11.18 -15.37 -12.22
CA PHE A 79 -11.14 -13.91 -12.20
C PHE A 79 -10.85 -13.28 -13.55
N GLU A 80 -10.54 -14.06 -14.59
CA GLU A 80 -10.21 -13.54 -15.93
C GLU A 80 -11.20 -12.47 -16.44
N LYS A 81 -12.47 -12.55 -16.01
CA LYS A 81 -13.48 -11.50 -16.20
C LYS A 81 -14.04 -11.02 -14.86
N PRO A 82 -14.42 -9.73 -14.76
CA PRO A 82 -15.08 -9.18 -13.57
C PRO A 82 -16.53 -9.64 -13.47
N LEU A 83 -16.71 -10.88 -13.00
CA LEU A 83 -18.03 -11.48 -12.79
C LEU A 83 -18.52 -11.19 -11.37
N LYS A 84 -19.78 -10.80 -11.22
CA LYS A 84 -20.44 -10.52 -9.93
C LYS A 84 -20.25 -11.64 -8.90
N GLU A 85 -20.19 -12.90 -9.35
CA GLU A 85 -19.95 -14.05 -8.47
C GLU A 85 -18.59 -14.01 -7.78
N TYR A 86 -17.53 -13.65 -8.51
CA TYR A 86 -16.13 -13.81 -8.11
C TYR A 86 -15.40 -12.51 -7.81
N GLU A 87 -15.95 -11.35 -8.18
CA GLU A 87 -15.29 -10.06 -8.03
C GLU A 87 -14.85 -9.76 -6.59
N TRP A 88 -15.74 -10.02 -5.64
CA TRP A 88 -15.44 -9.85 -4.22
C TRP A 88 -14.32 -10.77 -3.74
N LEU A 89 -14.22 -11.99 -4.28
CA LEU A 89 -13.20 -12.96 -3.90
C LEU A 89 -11.85 -12.55 -4.47
N PHE A 90 -11.83 -12.05 -5.71
CA PHE A 90 -10.62 -11.47 -6.32
C PHE A 90 -10.10 -10.30 -5.47
N ARG A 91 -10.94 -9.32 -5.16
CA ARG A 91 -10.53 -8.15 -4.37
C ARG A 91 -10.12 -8.55 -2.95
N LYS A 92 -10.80 -9.51 -2.31
CA LYS A 92 -10.36 -10.07 -1.03
C LYS A 92 -8.95 -10.67 -1.12
N GLN A 93 -8.65 -11.46 -2.16
CA GLN A 93 -7.31 -12.02 -2.35
C GLN A 93 -6.24 -10.94 -2.60
N VAL A 94 -6.61 -9.84 -3.27
CA VAL A 94 -5.72 -8.69 -3.41
C VAL A 94 -5.37 -8.12 -2.04
N VAL A 95 -6.36 -7.91 -1.16
CA VAL A 95 -6.12 -7.44 0.22
C VAL A 95 -5.30 -8.43 1.03
N GLU A 96 -5.57 -9.74 0.94
CA GLU A 96 -4.81 -10.78 1.65
C GLU A 96 -3.33 -10.77 1.23
N GLU A 97 -3.05 -10.62 -0.06
CA GLU A 97 -1.68 -10.51 -0.57
C GLU A 97 -1.00 -9.22 -0.11
N ILE A 98 -1.73 -8.10 -0.07
CA ILE A 98 -1.21 -6.84 0.48
C ILE A 98 -0.86 -7.02 1.97
N ASN A 99 -1.75 -7.61 2.76
CA ASN A 99 -1.55 -7.86 4.18
C ASN A 99 -0.37 -8.79 4.46
N LYS A 100 -0.22 -9.86 3.67
CA LYS A 100 0.88 -10.82 3.83
C LYS A 100 2.24 -10.13 3.76
N ARG A 101 2.40 -9.17 2.86
CA ARG A 101 3.65 -8.41 2.67
C ARG A 101 4.05 -7.53 3.86
N ILE A 102 3.11 -7.11 4.69
CA ILE A 102 3.40 -6.31 5.90
C ILE A 102 4.33 -7.10 6.84
N VAL A 103 4.16 -8.43 6.88
CA VAL A 103 4.82 -9.33 7.82
C VAL A 103 5.85 -10.22 7.13
N GLU A 104 6.16 -9.95 5.86
CA GLU A 104 7.14 -10.68 5.04
C GLU A 104 8.48 -9.94 5.05
N PHE A 105 9.20 -10.04 6.17
CA PHE A 105 10.54 -9.50 6.37
C PHE A 105 11.39 -10.48 7.20
N MET A 106 12.70 -10.30 7.26
CA MET A 106 13.62 -11.11 8.05
C MET A 106 14.29 -10.22 9.10
N ASP A 107 15.44 -9.64 8.76
CA ASP A 107 16.25 -8.81 9.64
C ASP A 107 16.32 -7.35 9.18
N GLU A 108 15.50 -6.93 8.22
CA GLU A 108 15.51 -5.57 7.66
C GLU A 108 15.09 -4.53 8.69
N ASP A 109 15.74 -3.37 8.64
CA ASP A 109 15.48 -2.21 9.50
C ASP A 109 14.27 -1.41 8.99
N ILE A 110 14.05 -1.40 7.68
CA ILE A 110 12.96 -0.67 7.03
C ILE A 110 12.19 -1.61 6.09
N ILE A 111 10.88 -1.65 6.27
CA ILE A 111 9.94 -2.41 5.43
C ILE A 111 9.14 -1.40 4.60
N ILE A 112 9.42 -1.33 3.31
CA ILE A 112 8.70 -0.47 2.37
C ILE A 112 7.61 -1.28 1.69
N LEU A 113 6.38 -0.78 1.74
CA LEU A 113 5.19 -1.41 1.21
C LEU A 113 4.66 -0.60 0.03
N ASP A 114 4.54 -1.26 -1.13
CA ASP A 114 3.78 -0.73 -2.27
C ASP A 114 2.28 -0.90 -2.01
N LYS A 115 1.63 0.21 -1.62
CA LYS A 115 0.22 0.31 -1.17
C LYS A 115 -0.08 -0.41 0.15
N SER A 116 -1.09 0.12 0.84
CA SER A 116 -1.70 -0.50 2.03
C SER A 116 -3.03 -1.18 1.67
N PRO A 117 -3.58 -2.07 2.52
CA PRO A 117 -4.91 -2.63 2.27
C PRO A 117 -6.02 -1.56 2.29
N TYR A 118 -5.76 -0.35 2.80
CA TYR A 118 -6.73 0.74 2.82
C TYR A 118 -7.08 1.24 1.42
N CYS A 119 -6.23 1.02 0.41
CA CYS A 119 -6.58 1.32 -0.97
C CYS A 119 -7.92 0.68 -1.40
N GLU A 120 -8.17 -0.54 -0.96
CA GLU A 120 -9.41 -1.26 -1.23
C GLU A 120 -10.61 -0.64 -0.51
N TYR A 121 -10.41 -0.13 0.70
CA TYR A 121 -11.45 0.62 1.43
C TYR A 121 -11.83 1.89 0.68
N PHE A 122 -10.84 2.64 0.17
CA PHE A 122 -11.10 3.85 -0.63
C PHE A 122 -11.89 3.52 -1.88
N TYR A 123 -11.46 2.51 -2.65
CA TYR A 123 -12.19 2.06 -3.84
C TYR A 123 -13.62 1.59 -3.55
N GLN A 124 -13.95 1.15 -2.34
CA GLN A 124 -15.33 0.80 -1.95
C GLN A 124 -16.19 2.02 -1.62
N LYS A 125 -15.57 3.15 -1.25
CA LYS A 125 -16.27 4.40 -0.88
C LYS A 125 -16.40 5.37 -2.05
N THR A 126 -15.51 5.29 -3.03
CA THR A 126 -15.55 6.14 -4.23
C THR A 126 -16.61 5.66 -5.21
N LYS A 127 -17.59 6.54 -5.50
CA LYS A 127 -18.74 6.22 -6.37
C LYS A 127 -18.32 5.77 -7.77
N SER A 128 -17.29 6.40 -8.36
CA SER A 128 -16.78 6.05 -9.69
C SER A 128 -16.20 4.63 -9.77
N PHE A 129 -15.90 3.98 -8.64
CA PHE A 129 -15.48 2.57 -8.60
C PHE A 129 -16.59 1.60 -8.21
N ASP A 130 -17.78 2.08 -7.84
CA ASP A 130 -18.91 1.20 -7.59
C ASP A 130 -19.52 0.74 -8.92
N ARG A 131 -19.10 -0.46 -9.34
CA ARG A 131 -19.58 -1.12 -10.56
C ARG A 131 -20.76 -2.06 -10.31
N GLY A 132 -21.33 -2.07 -9.10
CA GLY A 132 -22.46 -2.93 -8.74
C GLY A 132 -22.12 -4.43 -8.66
N TYR A 133 -20.84 -4.80 -8.67
CA TYR A 133 -20.39 -6.20 -8.62
C TYR A 133 -20.35 -6.80 -7.22
N ILE A 134 -20.28 -5.97 -6.17
CA ILE A 134 -20.05 -6.42 -4.80
C ILE A 134 -21.20 -5.96 -3.93
N THR A 135 -21.81 -6.90 -3.21
CA THR A 135 -22.91 -6.60 -2.30
C THR A 135 -22.37 -5.99 -0.99
N PRO A 136 -23.18 -5.20 -0.26
CA PRO A 136 -22.79 -4.66 1.04
C PRO A 136 -22.29 -5.73 2.03
N TYR A 137 -22.91 -6.91 2.04
CA TYR A 137 -22.47 -8.04 2.87
C TYR A 137 -21.07 -8.54 2.52
N ARG A 138 -20.72 -8.57 1.23
CA ARG A 138 -19.39 -8.96 0.77
C ARG A 138 -18.35 -7.89 1.06
N ASN A 139 -18.71 -6.61 0.94
CA ASN A 139 -17.85 -5.49 1.40
C ASN A 139 -17.56 -5.62 2.91
N HIS A 140 -18.58 -5.85 3.73
CA HIS A 140 -18.38 -6.05 5.17
C HIS A 140 -17.44 -7.21 5.51
N LYS A 141 -17.49 -8.32 4.76
CA LYS A 141 -16.54 -9.43 4.94
C LYS A 141 -15.10 -9.03 4.57
N MET A 142 -14.95 -8.22 3.54
CA MET A 142 -13.67 -7.74 3.06
C MET A 142 -13.06 -6.70 4.00
N GLU A 143 -13.88 -5.82 4.61
CA GLU A 143 -13.44 -4.85 5.63
C GLU A 143 -12.70 -5.52 6.80
N LYS A 144 -13.12 -6.72 7.22
CA LYS A 144 -12.41 -7.48 8.27
C LYS A 144 -10.96 -7.81 7.88
N GLU A 145 -10.73 -8.09 6.60
CA GLU A 145 -9.37 -8.33 6.08
C GLU A 145 -8.62 -7.01 5.89
N ILE A 146 -9.27 -5.98 5.37
CA ILE A 146 -8.69 -4.64 5.20
C ILE A 146 -8.11 -4.11 6.52
N PHE A 147 -8.88 -4.21 7.60
CA PHE A 147 -8.49 -3.71 8.92
C PHE A 147 -7.72 -4.74 9.75
N LYS A 148 -7.26 -5.85 9.15
CA LYS A 148 -6.53 -6.90 9.86
C LYS A 148 -5.28 -6.34 10.55
N TYR A 149 -4.50 -5.51 9.88
CA TYR A 149 -3.27 -4.94 10.46
C TYR A 149 -3.41 -3.44 10.76
N LYS A 150 -4.62 -3.00 11.13
CA LYS A 150 -4.91 -1.59 11.42
C LYS A 150 -3.89 -0.96 12.37
N ASP A 151 -3.57 -1.62 13.48
CA ASP A 151 -2.66 -1.08 14.50
C ASP A 151 -1.20 -1.00 14.03
N ILE A 152 -0.81 -1.76 13.00
CA ILE A 152 0.52 -1.63 12.37
C ILE A 152 0.47 -0.49 11.34
N ILE A 153 -0.55 -0.49 10.48
CA ILE A 153 -0.69 0.46 9.38
C ILE A 153 -0.87 1.89 9.88
N ASP A 154 -1.71 2.09 10.90
CA ASP A 154 -1.99 3.43 11.46
C ASP A 154 -0.74 4.03 12.13
N ASN A 155 0.24 3.21 12.51
CA ASN A 155 1.52 3.64 13.08
C ASN A 155 2.65 3.72 12.04
N ALA A 156 2.42 3.30 10.80
CA ALA A 156 3.42 3.35 9.74
C ALA A 156 3.72 4.79 9.30
N ILE A 157 4.90 5.01 8.73
CA ILE A 157 5.17 6.24 7.97
C ILE A 157 4.51 6.07 6.60
N ILE A 158 3.68 7.04 6.20
CA ILE A 158 2.97 6.95 4.93
C ILE A 158 3.45 8.10 4.07
N ILE A 159 4.06 7.77 2.94
CA ILE A 159 4.54 8.73 1.95
C ILE A 159 3.53 8.71 0.81
N PHE A 160 2.85 9.85 0.63
CA PHE A 160 1.93 10.05 -0.48
C PHE A 160 2.63 10.82 -1.59
N LEU A 161 2.77 10.18 -2.74
CA LEU A 161 3.43 10.76 -3.91
C LEU A 161 2.41 11.37 -4.86
N GLU A 162 2.60 12.65 -5.16
CA GLU A 162 1.78 13.43 -6.09
C GLU A 162 2.60 13.87 -7.30
N ASN A 163 1.98 13.84 -8.47
CA ASN A 163 2.57 14.35 -9.70
C ASN A 163 1.47 15.06 -10.49
N LYS A 164 1.71 16.31 -10.92
CA LYS A 164 0.76 17.06 -11.77
C LYS A 164 0.51 16.38 -13.11
N GLU A 165 1.49 15.63 -13.60
CA GLU A 165 1.41 14.85 -14.85
C GLU A 165 0.80 13.45 -14.64
N CYS A 166 0.24 13.14 -13.46
CA CYS A 166 -0.25 11.79 -13.13
C CYS A 166 -1.32 11.28 -14.11
N TRP A 167 -2.25 12.15 -14.54
CA TRP A 167 -3.24 11.82 -15.57
C TRP A 167 -2.59 11.49 -16.91
N ASN A 168 -1.69 12.37 -17.40
CA ASN A 168 -0.99 12.19 -18.67
C ASN A 168 -0.17 10.88 -18.67
N ASN A 169 0.54 10.62 -17.58
CA ASN A 169 1.30 9.38 -17.37
C ASN A 169 0.39 8.14 -17.33
N TYR A 170 -0.78 8.25 -16.70
CA TYR A 170 -1.77 7.17 -16.64
C TYR A 170 -2.32 6.84 -18.03
N ILE A 171 -2.85 7.84 -18.75
CA ILE A 171 -3.50 7.62 -20.03
C ILE A 171 -2.52 7.15 -21.10
N GLU A 172 -1.29 7.68 -21.11
CA GLU A 172 -0.23 7.23 -22.03
C GLU A 172 0.09 5.75 -21.78
N ARG A 173 0.21 5.35 -20.52
CA ARG A 173 0.51 3.96 -20.12
C ARG A 173 -0.61 3.01 -20.52
N GLU A 174 -1.87 3.34 -20.24
CA GLU A 174 -3.01 2.48 -20.58
C GLU A 174 -3.22 2.39 -22.10
N THR A 175 -3.01 3.49 -22.83
CA THR A 175 -3.05 3.51 -24.31
C THR A 175 -1.95 2.62 -24.90
N LYS A 176 -0.70 2.71 -24.39
CA LYS A 176 0.40 1.84 -24.81
C LYS A 176 0.12 0.36 -24.56
N LYS A 177 -0.50 0.01 -23.43
CA LYS A 177 -0.90 -1.38 -23.12
C LYS A 177 -1.96 -1.89 -24.10
N SER A 178 -2.99 -1.08 -24.35
CA SER A 178 -4.05 -1.41 -25.30
C SER A 178 -3.51 -1.67 -26.69
N ASN A 179 -2.64 -0.78 -27.20
CA ASN A 179 -2.00 -0.90 -28.51
C ASN A 179 -1.10 -2.14 -28.64
N LYS A 180 -0.56 -2.65 -27.53
CA LYS A 180 0.24 -3.87 -27.48
C LYS A 180 -0.60 -5.14 -27.22
N GLY A 181 -1.93 -5.04 -27.23
CA GLY A 181 -2.84 -6.16 -27.00
C GLY A 181 -2.87 -6.68 -25.56
N HIS A 182 -2.33 -5.92 -24.59
CA HIS A 182 -2.41 -6.29 -23.18
C HIS A 182 -3.83 -6.03 -22.66
N LYS A 183 -4.47 -7.08 -22.11
CA LYS A 183 -5.75 -6.92 -21.40
C LYS A 183 -5.54 -6.23 -20.06
N THR A 184 -6.16 -5.06 -19.90
CA THR A 184 -6.29 -4.39 -18.60
C THR A 184 -7.30 -5.15 -17.73
N SER A 185 -7.18 -5.03 -16.40
CA SER A 185 -8.12 -5.67 -15.48
C SER A 185 -9.50 -5.01 -15.50
N TYR A 186 -9.54 -3.73 -15.87
CA TYR A 186 -10.73 -2.89 -15.99
C TYR A 186 -10.58 -1.99 -17.22
N GLU A 187 -11.70 -1.48 -17.72
CA GLU A 187 -11.71 -0.38 -18.69
C GLU A 187 -10.91 0.81 -18.16
N THR A 188 -10.20 1.47 -19.08
CA THR A 188 -9.45 2.69 -18.80
C THR A 188 -10.41 3.78 -18.33
N LEU A 189 -10.07 4.44 -17.23
CA LEU A 189 -10.85 5.55 -16.69
C LEU A 189 -10.79 6.74 -17.65
N ASN A 190 -11.89 7.47 -17.74
CA ASN A 190 -11.86 8.81 -18.32
C ASN A 190 -11.25 9.82 -17.31
N GLU A 191 -11.00 11.04 -17.77
CA GLU A 191 -10.33 12.07 -16.95
C GLU A 191 -11.14 12.44 -15.71
N GLU A 192 -12.47 12.55 -15.83
CA GLU A 192 -13.36 12.89 -14.72
C GLU A 192 -13.34 11.79 -13.65
N GLU A 193 -13.47 10.52 -14.05
CA GLU A 193 -13.40 9.36 -13.16
C GLU A 193 -12.02 9.25 -12.48
N TYR A 194 -10.94 9.54 -13.22
CA TYR A 194 -9.59 9.56 -12.68
C TYR A 194 -9.40 10.69 -11.66
N MET A 195 -9.95 11.87 -11.93
CA MET A 195 -9.87 13.01 -11.01
C MET A 195 -10.74 12.82 -9.76
N ASP A 196 -11.90 12.16 -9.89
CA ASP A 196 -12.73 11.75 -8.75
C ASP A 196 -12.00 10.72 -7.87
N MET A 197 -11.32 9.73 -8.50
CA MET A 197 -10.43 8.82 -7.81
C MET A 197 -9.36 9.59 -7.04
N ASN A 198 -8.62 10.46 -7.73
CA ASN A 198 -7.53 11.21 -7.14
C ASN A 198 -8.00 12.02 -5.93
N THR A 199 -9.10 12.76 -6.08
CA THR A 199 -9.72 13.56 -5.01
C THR A 199 -10.13 12.67 -3.82
N SER A 200 -10.76 11.54 -4.09
CA SER A 200 -11.16 10.58 -3.04
C SER A 200 -9.96 10.05 -2.24
N TYR A 201 -8.84 9.78 -2.92
CA TYR A 201 -7.60 9.36 -2.26
C TYR A 201 -7.12 10.39 -1.25
N HIS A 202 -7.16 11.68 -1.62
CA HIS A 202 -6.80 12.75 -0.70
C HIS A 202 -7.75 12.79 0.52
N CYS A 203 -9.06 12.89 0.30
CA CYS A 203 -10.01 13.07 1.40
C CYS A 203 -9.90 11.96 2.46
N VAL A 204 -9.86 10.68 2.07
CA VAL A 204 -9.91 9.60 3.07
C VAL A 204 -8.55 9.36 3.76
N LEU A 205 -7.42 9.58 3.08
CA LEU A 205 -6.10 9.47 3.72
C LEU A 205 -5.83 10.64 4.68
N PHE A 206 -6.17 11.87 4.28
CA PHE A 206 -5.84 13.07 5.04
C PHE A 206 -6.87 13.41 6.14
N GLU A 207 -8.18 13.18 5.91
CA GLU A 207 -9.24 13.63 6.84
C GLU A 207 -9.64 12.55 7.86
N ASP A 208 -9.79 11.28 7.45
CA ASP A 208 -10.31 10.21 8.31
C ASP A 208 -9.24 9.54 9.20
N LYS A 209 -7.96 9.66 8.82
CA LYS A 209 -6.87 8.88 9.44
C LYS A 209 -5.73 9.72 10.02
N ASN A 210 -5.78 11.06 9.91
CA ASN A 210 -4.71 11.97 10.34
C ASN A 210 -3.33 11.55 9.79
N ILE A 211 -3.29 10.95 8.59
CA ILE A 211 -2.04 10.54 7.96
C ILE A 211 -1.48 11.75 7.20
N ARG A 212 -0.29 12.22 7.56
CA ARG A 212 0.38 13.35 6.88
C ARG A 212 1.80 12.99 6.50
N PHE A 213 2.07 12.79 5.21
CA PHE A 213 3.28 13.27 4.52
C PHE A 213 2.98 13.39 3.01
N ILE A 214 2.87 14.63 2.53
CA ILE A 214 2.99 14.95 1.10
C ILE A 214 4.43 15.42 0.96
N LEU A 215 5.29 14.60 0.37
CA LEU A 215 6.72 14.93 0.24
C LEU A 215 7.03 15.16 -1.24
N PRO A 216 7.26 16.41 -1.65
CA PRO A 216 7.61 16.73 -3.02
C PRO A 216 9.07 16.34 -3.37
N PHE A 217 9.92 16.03 -2.38
CA PHE A 217 11.35 15.82 -2.59
C PHE A 217 11.90 14.55 -1.93
N GLU A 218 12.72 13.81 -2.68
CA GLU A 218 13.32 12.54 -2.22
C GLU A 218 14.24 12.73 -1.00
N GLU A 219 14.87 13.90 -0.85
CA GLU A 219 15.74 14.21 0.29
C GLU A 219 14.99 14.29 1.62
N GLU A 220 13.76 14.83 1.62
CA GLU A 220 12.91 14.88 2.82
C GLU A 220 12.44 13.47 3.21
N ILE A 221 12.18 12.62 2.22
CA ILE A 221 11.88 11.21 2.45
C ILE A 221 13.08 10.51 3.09
N GLU A 222 14.29 10.71 2.56
CA GLU A 222 15.52 10.14 3.13
C GLU A 222 15.73 10.58 4.59
N ASP A 223 15.53 11.86 4.91
CA ASP A 223 15.66 12.38 6.28
C ASP A 223 14.67 11.70 7.23
N ILE A 224 13.40 11.57 6.85
CA ILE A 224 12.37 10.90 7.66
C ILE A 224 12.69 9.42 7.86
N LEU A 225 13.23 8.75 6.83
CA LEU A 225 13.58 7.33 6.93
C LEU A 225 14.76 7.08 7.85
N VAL A 226 15.73 8.00 7.91
CA VAL A 226 16.95 7.87 8.72
C VAL A 226 16.73 8.39 10.14
N ASN A 227 16.08 9.54 10.29
CA ASN A 227 15.97 10.26 11.56
C ASN A 227 14.60 10.12 12.24
N GLY A 228 13.63 9.47 11.59
CA GLY A 228 12.28 9.27 12.10
C GLY A 228 11.37 10.51 11.97
N ARG A 229 10.18 10.48 12.59
CA ARG A 229 9.24 11.60 12.61
C ARG A 229 9.79 12.70 13.53
N ARG A 230 10.12 13.89 12.99
CA ARG A 230 10.31 15.11 13.79
C ARG A 230 8.98 15.72 14.19
#